data_AF-A0AAE0NWN8-F1
#
_entry.id   AF-A0AAE0NWN8-F1
#
_cell.length_a   1.000
_cell.length_b   1.000
_cell.length_c   1.000
_cell.angle_alpha   90.00
_cell.angle_beta   90.00
_cell.angle_gamma   90.00
#
_symmetry.space_group_name_H-M   'P 1'
#
loop_
_entity.id
_entity.type
_entity.pdbx_description
1 polymer ?
#
loop_
_entity_poly.entity_id
_entity_poly.type
_entity_poly.pdbx_seq_one_letter_code
_entity_poly.pdbx_strand_id
1 'polypeptide(L)'
;MSMFRAKKFDLGCFTNIRVIRDHSKRKAFFEAEPERQALRYVIRNTTLPARTRAVAQLQLTQMHAYTRPTQIRNRCILGGKSRGVLRDFKMTRYNFRMNALLGHIPGVKKASW
;
A
#
# COMPACT_ATOMS: atom_id res chain seq x y z
N MET A 1 20.50 3.26 -5.75
CA MET A 1 19.39 3.09 -4.78
C MET A 1 18.13 3.70 -5.39
N SER A 2 16.94 3.11 -5.19
CA SER A 2 15.67 3.69 -5.68
C SER A 2 15.45 5.07 -5.05
N MET A 3 15.08 6.07 -5.85
CA MET A 3 14.87 7.47 -5.42
C MET A 3 13.90 7.60 -4.23
N PHE A 4 12.97 6.67 -4.09
CA PHE A 4 11.92 6.69 -3.04
C PHE A 4 12.30 5.95 -1.76
N ARG A 5 13.47 5.29 -1.70
CA ARG A 5 13.93 4.60 -0.49
C ARG A 5 14.63 5.61 0.41
N ALA A 6 14.12 5.80 1.63
CA ALA A 6 14.76 6.63 2.62
C ALA A 6 16.20 6.16 2.92
N LYS A 7 17.11 7.11 3.08
CA LYS A 7 18.51 6.83 3.44
C LYS A 7 18.62 6.27 4.86
N LYS A 8 17.83 6.82 5.79
CA LYS A 8 17.68 6.31 7.16
C LYS A 8 16.54 5.31 7.23
N PHE A 9 16.76 4.20 7.92
CA PHE A 9 15.76 3.15 8.11
C PHE A 9 14.70 3.57 9.13
N ASP A 10 13.43 3.36 8.80
CA ASP A 10 12.29 3.92 9.52
C ASP A 10 11.15 2.91 9.78
N LEU A 11 11.41 1.61 9.60
CA LEU A 11 10.45 0.53 9.86
C LEU A 11 10.75 -0.14 11.21
N GLY A 12 9.72 -0.35 12.03
CA GLY A 12 9.81 -1.08 13.31
C GLY A 12 9.30 -2.54 13.25
N CYS A 13 8.85 -3.01 12.09
CA CYS A 13 8.31 -4.37 11.91
C CYS A 13 9.33 -5.29 11.22
N PHE A 14 8.94 -6.55 10.96
CA PHE A 14 9.80 -7.51 10.25
C PHE A 14 10.24 -6.96 8.89
N THR A 15 11.55 -6.86 8.72
CA THR A 15 12.15 -6.21 7.56
C THR A 15 12.43 -7.23 6.47
N ASN A 16 12.05 -6.91 5.25
CA ASN A 16 12.35 -7.70 4.06
C ASN A 16 12.45 -6.73 2.88
N ILE A 17 13.27 -7.05 1.88
CA ILE A 17 13.41 -6.29 0.63
C ILE A 17 12.04 -5.89 0.07
N ARG A 18 11.06 -6.81 0.05
CA ARG A 18 9.72 -6.53 -0.49
C ARG A 18 8.84 -5.70 0.45
N VAL A 19 9.05 -5.77 1.76
CA VAL A 19 8.38 -4.94 2.76
C VAL A 19 8.86 -3.51 2.64
N ILE A 20 10.18 -3.31 2.56
CA ILE A 20 10.80 -1.99 2.37
C ILE A 20 10.30 -1.36 1.07
N ARG A 21 10.23 -2.15 -0.01
CA ARG A 21 9.69 -1.67 -1.29
C ARG A 21 8.22 -1.27 -1.21
N ASP A 22 7.38 -2.03 -0.50
CA ASP A 22 5.96 -1.70 -0.31
C ASP A 22 5.81 -0.42 0.53
N HIS A 23 6.63 -0.25 1.56
CA HIS A 23 6.66 0.93 2.41
C HIS A 23 7.00 2.20 1.62
N SER A 24 8.05 2.17 0.79
CA SER A 24 8.40 3.28 -0.11
C SER A 24 7.26 3.64 -1.06
N LYS A 25 6.51 2.65 -1.58
CA LYS A 25 5.34 2.91 -2.44
C LYS A 25 4.22 3.60 -1.68
N ARG A 26 3.94 3.18 -0.45
CA ARG A 26 2.90 3.80 0.40
C ARG A 26 3.20 5.27 0.67
N LYS A 27 4.45 5.60 0.99
CA LYS A 27 4.88 6.99 1.19
C LYS A 27 4.78 7.82 -0.08
N ALA A 28 5.32 7.31 -1.19
CA ALA A 28 5.28 7.99 -2.47
C ALA A 28 3.84 8.22 -2.96
N PHE A 29 2.93 7.25 -2.71
CA PHE A 29 1.51 7.41 -3.02
C PHE A 29 0.84 8.45 -2.12
N PHE A 30 1.12 8.45 -0.81
CA PHE A 30 0.55 9.42 0.13
C PHE A 30 0.86 10.86 -0.28
N GLU A 31 2.11 11.15 -0.65
CA GLU A 31 2.51 12.47 -1.12
C GLU A 31 1.85 12.85 -2.45
N ALA A 32 1.77 11.91 -3.40
CA ALA A 32 1.25 12.15 -4.75
C ALA A 32 -0.26 11.95 -4.91
N GLU A 33 -0.98 11.57 -3.85
CA GLU A 33 -2.41 11.24 -3.91
C GLU A 33 -3.28 12.43 -4.35
N PRO A 34 -3.14 13.65 -3.79
CA PRO A 34 -3.96 14.80 -4.18
C PRO A 34 -3.78 15.17 -5.66
N GLU A 35 -2.53 15.24 -6.12
CA GLU A 35 -2.19 15.52 -7.51
C GLU A 35 -2.79 14.47 -8.45
N ARG A 36 -2.65 13.19 -8.10
CA ARG A 36 -3.19 12.09 -8.89
C ARG A 36 -4.72 12.13 -8.97
N GLN A 37 -5.40 12.51 -7.88
CA GLN A 37 -6.85 12.63 -7.88
C GLN A 37 -7.32 13.82 -8.72
N ALA A 38 -6.62 14.96 -8.68
CA ALA A 38 -6.91 16.11 -9.54
C ALA A 38 -6.81 15.73 -11.03
N LEU A 39 -5.74 15.04 -11.44
CA LEU A 39 -5.59 14.55 -12.83
C LEU A 39 -6.71 13.59 -13.21
N ARG A 40 -7.06 12.66 -12.30
CA ARG A 40 -8.16 11.70 -12.50
C ARG A 40 -9.52 12.39 -12.66
N TYR A 41 -9.76 13.46 -11.92
CA TYR A 41 -10.98 14.25 -12.01
C TYR A 41 -11.07 14.95 -13.38
N VAL A 42 -10.01 15.65 -13.79
CA VAL A 42 -9.94 16.36 -15.08
C VAL A 42 -10.19 15.40 -16.26
N ILE A 43 -9.59 14.22 -16.25
CA ILE A 43 -9.75 13.23 -17.34
C ILE A 43 -11.21 12.78 -17.50
N ARG A 44 -11.91 12.56 -16.38
CA ARG A 44 -13.30 12.06 -16.36
C ARG A 44 -14.32 13.15 -16.63
N ASN A 45 -13.97 14.41 -16.37
CA ASN A 45 -14.88 15.52 -16.56
C ASN A 45 -15.07 15.83 -18.06
N THR A 46 -16.27 15.54 -18.57
CA THR A 46 -16.63 15.75 -19.99
C THR A 46 -16.97 17.20 -20.31
N THR A 47 -17.15 18.08 -19.33
CA THR A 47 -17.39 19.51 -19.57
C THR A 47 -16.12 20.26 -19.96
N LEU A 48 -14.95 19.69 -19.67
CA LEU A 48 -13.66 20.30 -19.98
C LEU A 48 -13.25 20.08 -21.44
N PRO A 49 -12.49 21.01 -22.05
CA PRO A 49 -12.00 20.85 -23.42
C PRO A 49 -11.19 19.57 -23.62
N ALA A 50 -11.26 18.97 -24.81
CA ALA A 50 -10.53 17.74 -25.13
C ALA A 50 -9.01 17.87 -24.89
N ARG A 51 -8.44 19.05 -25.18
CA ARG A 51 -7.01 19.33 -24.97
C ARG A 51 -6.59 19.24 -23.51
N THR A 52 -7.37 19.79 -22.58
CA THR A 52 -7.01 19.77 -21.14
C THR A 52 -7.07 18.34 -20.59
N ARG A 53 -8.07 17.56 -21.03
CA ARG A 53 -8.20 16.14 -20.70
C ARG A 53 -7.02 15.32 -21.24
N ALA A 54 -6.60 15.57 -22.48
CA ALA A 54 -5.45 14.91 -23.10
C ALA A 54 -4.14 15.21 -22.35
N VAL A 55 -3.91 16.48 -21.96
CA VAL A 55 -2.74 16.87 -21.16
C VAL A 55 -2.72 16.15 -19.81
N ALA A 56 -3.84 16.14 -19.09
CA ALA A 56 -3.94 15.45 -17.80
C ALA A 56 -3.70 13.93 -17.94
N GLN A 57 -4.17 13.32 -19.04
CA GLN A 57 -3.95 11.91 -19.33
C GLN A 57 -2.47 11.58 -19.59
N LEU A 58 -1.76 12.45 -20.33
CA LEU A 58 -0.32 12.30 -20.56
C LEU A 58 0.46 12.42 -19.24
N GLN A 59 0.17 13.44 -18.44
CA GLN A 59 0.79 13.64 -17.12
C GLN A 59 0.57 12.43 -16.20
N LEU A 60 -0.67 11.93 -16.09
CA LEU A 60 -1.00 10.77 -15.26
C LEU A 60 -0.24 9.50 -15.68
N THR A 61 0.05 9.36 -16.98
CA THR A 61 0.79 8.23 -17.55
C THR A 61 2.28 8.31 -17.23
N GLN A 62 2.86 9.51 -17.25
CA GLN A 62 4.26 9.79 -16.93
C GLN A 62 4.60 9.61 -15.45
N MET A 63 3.62 9.74 -14.54
CA MET A 63 3.85 9.54 -13.11
C MET A 63 4.50 8.19 -12.80
N HIS A 64 5.50 8.21 -11.93
CA HIS A 64 6.28 7.03 -11.57
C HIS A 64 5.41 5.88 -11.00
N ALA A 65 5.78 4.63 -11.27
CA ALA A 65 5.00 3.46 -10.89
C ALA A 65 4.70 3.36 -9.38
N TYR A 66 5.55 3.91 -8.51
CA TYR A 66 5.35 3.86 -7.05
C TYR A 66 4.21 4.76 -6.57
N THR A 67 3.81 5.76 -7.37
CA THR A 67 2.64 6.61 -7.12
C THR A 67 1.32 5.93 -7.47
N ARG A 68 1.34 4.70 -7.99
CA ARG A 68 0.12 3.97 -8.38
C ARG A 68 -0.42 3.19 -7.18
N PRO A 69 -1.68 3.40 -6.75
CA PRO A 69 -2.24 2.67 -5.60
C PRO A 69 -2.34 1.17 -5.85
N THR A 70 -2.50 0.75 -7.12
CA THR A 70 -2.58 -0.66 -7.53
C THR A 70 -1.30 -1.46 -7.27
N GLN A 71 -0.18 -0.78 -7.03
CA GLN A 71 1.13 -1.40 -6.76
C GLN A 71 1.34 -1.78 -5.29
N ILE A 72 0.48 -1.26 -4.39
CA ILE A 72 0.55 -1.48 -2.96
C ILE A 72 -0.12 -2.82 -2.63
N ARG A 73 0.53 -3.64 -1.81
CA ARG A 73 -0.02 -4.94 -1.38
C ARG A 73 0.23 -5.16 0.10
N ASN A 74 -0.82 -5.54 0.82
CA ASN A 74 -0.69 -5.85 2.25
C ASN A 74 0.30 -7.00 2.48
N ARG A 75 1.16 -6.81 3.47
CA ARG A 75 2.20 -7.75 3.92
C ARG A 75 2.07 -8.00 5.41
N CYS A 76 2.46 -9.19 5.82
CA CYS A 76 2.54 -9.57 7.22
C CYS A 76 3.65 -8.78 7.91
N ILE A 77 3.33 -8.10 9.02
CA ILE A 77 4.28 -7.34 9.82
C ILE A 77 5.29 -8.21 10.58
N LEU A 78 4.99 -9.50 10.78
CA LEU A 78 5.87 -10.44 11.50
C LEU A 78 6.74 -11.29 10.56
N GLY A 79 6.31 -11.51 9.31
CA GLY A 79 6.99 -12.46 8.41
C GLY A 79 7.10 -12.00 6.95
N GLY A 80 6.67 -10.78 6.61
CA GLY A 80 6.85 -10.17 5.29
C GLY A 80 6.08 -10.79 4.10
N LYS A 81 5.39 -11.93 4.32
CA LYS A 81 4.57 -12.62 3.31
C LYS A 81 3.38 -11.75 2.88
N SER A 82 3.05 -11.79 1.59
CA SER A 82 1.97 -10.97 1.00
C SER A 82 0.71 -11.78 0.62
N ARG A 83 0.71 -13.09 0.86
CA ARG A 83 -0.41 -14.00 0.57
C ARG A 83 -1.03 -14.46 1.88
N GLY A 84 -2.36 -14.54 1.92
CA GLY A 84 -3.11 -14.94 3.11
C GLY A 84 -2.91 -13.98 4.28
N VAL A 85 -2.90 -12.67 4.00
CA VAL A 85 -2.79 -11.61 5.03
C VAL A 85 -4.19 -11.18 5.42
N LEU A 86 -4.49 -11.21 6.72
CA LEU A 86 -5.73 -10.67 7.28
C LEU A 86 -5.57 -9.16 7.46
N ARG A 87 -6.57 -8.38 7.02
CA ARG A 87 -6.49 -6.91 7.01
C ARG A 87 -6.45 -6.33 8.43
N ASP A 88 -7.32 -6.83 9.30
CA ASP A 88 -7.51 -6.32 10.66
C ASP A 88 -6.24 -6.52 11.51
N PHE A 89 -5.59 -7.67 11.36
CA PHE A 89 -4.42 -8.05 12.17
C PHE A 89 -3.07 -7.76 11.49
N LYS A 90 -3.06 -7.39 10.19
CA LYS A 90 -1.85 -7.18 9.39
C LYS A 90 -0.85 -8.34 9.44
N MET A 91 -1.33 -9.58 9.63
CA MET A 91 -0.54 -10.80 9.77
C MET A 91 -1.02 -11.91 8.82
N THR A 92 -0.18 -12.92 8.60
CA THR A 92 -0.59 -14.13 7.87
C THR A 92 -1.57 -14.97 8.69
N ARG A 93 -2.40 -15.79 8.02
CA ARG A 93 -3.31 -16.75 8.68
C ARG A 93 -2.62 -17.65 9.71
N TYR A 94 -1.41 -18.13 9.43
CA TYR A 94 -0.65 -18.97 10.37
C TYR A 94 -0.19 -18.18 11.60
N ASN A 95 0.41 -17.00 11.40
CA ASN A 95 0.86 -16.16 12.52
C ASN A 95 -0.31 -15.69 13.37
N PHE A 96 -1.45 -15.39 12.73
CA PHE A 96 -2.71 -15.11 13.42
C PHE A 96 -3.12 -16.29 14.30
N ARG A 97 -3.14 -17.52 13.76
CA ARG A 97 -3.49 -18.73 14.53
C ARG A 97 -2.62 -18.89 15.77
N MET A 98 -1.30 -18.78 15.62
CA MET A 98 -0.37 -18.95 16.73
C MET A 98 -0.55 -17.87 17.80
N ASN A 99 -0.64 -16.59 17.39
CA ASN A 99 -0.84 -15.49 18.33
C ASN A 99 -2.23 -15.51 19.01
N ALA A 100 -3.27 -15.97 18.30
CA ALA A 100 -4.60 -16.14 18.88
C ALA A 100 -4.61 -17.25 19.94
N LEU A 101 -3.97 -18.39 19.67
CA LEU A 101 -3.87 -19.49 20.64
C LEU A 101 -3.03 -19.12 21.87
N LEU A 102 -2.00 -18.28 21.70
CA LEU A 102 -1.19 -17.76 22.80
C LEU A 102 -1.86 -16.61 23.57
N GLY A 103 -3.02 -16.10 23.13
CA GLY A 103 -3.71 -14.98 23.78
C GLY A 103 -3.10 -13.60 23.50
N HIS A 104 -2.18 -13.46 22.55
CA HIS A 104 -1.58 -12.16 22.18
C HIS A 104 -2.55 -11.25 21.39
N ILE A 105 -3.63 -11.80 20.84
CA ILE A 105 -4.62 -11.04 20.08
C ILE A 105 -5.85 -10.81 20.97
N PRO A 106 -6.15 -9.55 21.35
CA PRO A 106 -7.25 -9.26 22.26
C PRO A 106 -8.59 -9.63 21.64
N GLY A 107 -9.45 -10.27 22.43
CA GLY A 107 -10.83 -10.61 22.05
C GLY A 107 -10.99 -11.83 21.13
N VAL A 108 -9.89 -12.41 20.62
CA VAL A 108 -9.97 -13.59 19.75
C VAL A 108 -9.97 -14.87 20.59
N LYS A 109 -11.03 -15.67 20.43
CA LYS A 109 -11.15 -17.02 21.01
C LYS A 109 -11.46 -18.04 19.92
N LYS A 110 -11.11 -19.31 20.16
CA LYS A 110 -11.53 -20.41 19.28
C LYS A 110 -13.06 -20.47 19.31
N ALA A 111 -13.68 -20.41 18.14
CA ALA A 111 -15.12 -20.52 18.05
C ALA A 111 -15.55 -21.99 18.25
N SER A 112 -16.60 -22.18 19.04
CA SER A 112 -17.25 -23.46 19.33
C SER A 112 -18.75 -23.21 19.27
N TRP A 113 -19.42 -23.88 18.34
CA TRP A 113 -20.86 -23.88 18.15
C TRP A 113 -21.30 -25.30 17.82
#